data_AF-A0A7Y9LAG6-F1
#
_entry.id   AF-A0A7Y9LAG6-F1
#
_cell.length_a   1.000
_cell.length_b   1.000
_cell.length_c   1.000
_cell.angle_alpha   90.00
_cell.angle_beta   90.00
_cell.angle_gamma   90.00
#
_symmetry.space_group_name_H-M   'P 1'
#
loop_
_entity.id
_entity.type
_entity.pdbx_description
1 polymer ?
#
loop_
_entity_poly.entity_id
_entity_poly.type
_entity_poly.pdbx_seq_one_letter_code
_entity_poly.pdbx_strand_id
1 'polypeptide(L)'
;MRSSKPISHEPTAANLTRDSPPTPALRELITAALDKAPVAWHKPHTGLSAACFVVTFHDGSTAFVKSAVDDQSASLIRNEHEVISTVGSDLVPSELAWLDDGERPVLVIEDLSSAHWPADHEPVNWKPGQFDLMFAALNRVAELPPPPSLPSAPPPSAQNWPLITEDVEAFMTLGLCSRKWFNAAVNGLAAAERDADQRGEALVHNDVRSDNLCFLGQRVVLVDWAQAFRGNPEYDVATAASTLPLEGGPDPHDVLPDGGRWAALLAGRYVHRTLREPELPDWFRRVLQRIAVICLSWASRSLDLPRWDGPTWNQIR
;
A
#
# COMPACT_ATOMS: atom_id res chain seq x y z
N MET A 1 -36.29 28.88 -43.80
CA MET A 1 -36.40 27.40 -43.62
C MET A 1 -35.03 26.89 -43.18
N ARG A 2 -35.00 26.00 -42.17
CA ARG A 2 -33.84 25.51 -41.39
C ARG A 2 -33.34 26.48 -40.31
N SER A 3 -34.10 26.52 -39.23
CA SER A 3 -33.61 26.91 -37.90
C SER A 3 -33.00 25.67 -37.26
N SER A 4 -31.70 25.71 -37.00
CA SER A 4 -30.95 24.65 -36.34
C SER A 4 -31.24 24.70 -34.85
N LYS A 5 -31.89 23.66 -34.32
CA LYS A 5 -32.01 23.46 -32.88
C LYS A 5 -30.62 23.17 -32.30
N PRO A 6 -30.23 23.75 -31.14
CA PRO A 6 -29.10 23.26 -30.40
C PRO A 6 -29.43 21.88 -29.82
N ILE A 7 -28.48 20.97 -29.99
CA ILE A 7 -28.47 19.64 -29.38
C ILE A 7 -28.43 19.84 -27.87
N SER A 8 -29.48 19.40 -27.18
CA SER A 8 -29.52 19.31 -25.74
C SER A 8 -28.53 18.24 -25.29
N HIS A 9 -27.47 18.66 -24.61
CA HIS A 9 -26.68 17.76 -23.78
C HIS A 9 -27.60 17.22 -22.67
N GLU A 10 -27.89 15.92 -22.71
CA GLU A 10 -28.41 15.19 -21.56
C GLU A 10 -27.44 15.34 -20.38
N PRO A 11 -27.93 15.32 -19.13
CA PRO A 11 -27.07 15.40 -17.97
C PRO A 11 -26.23 14.12 -17.90
N THR A 12 -24.93 14.24 -18.20
CA THR A 12 -23.93 13.21 -17.87
C THR A 12 -24.10 12.81 -16.41
N ALA A 13 -24.17 11.50 -16.17
CA ALA A 13 -24.25 10.90 -14.84
C ALA A 13 -23.34 11.66 -13.86
N ALA A 14 -23.90 12.10 -12.73
CA ALA A 14 -23.17 12.85 -11.71
C ALA A 14 -21.84 12.16 -11.40
N ASN A 15 -20.72 12.84 -11.68
CA ASN A 15 -19.38 12.28 -11.48
C ASN A 15 -19.23 11.86 -10.01
N LEU A 16 -19.15 10.56 -9.76
CA LEU A 16 -18.75 10.02 -8.46
C LEU A 16 -17.36 10.57 -8.13
N THR A 17 -17.25 11.26 -7.01
CA THR A 17 -15.97 11.50 -6.37
C THR A 17 -15.75 10.47 -5.27
N ARG A 18 -14.51 10.28 -4.82
CA ARG A 18 -14.17 9.39 -3.69
C ARG A 18 -15.03 9.65 -2.43
N ASP A 19 -15.45 10.89 -2.24
CA ASP A 19 -16.20 11.33 -1.05
C ASP A 19 -17.71 11.44 -1.28
N SER A 20 -18.17 11.14 -2.49
CA SER A 20 -19.59 11.17 -2.83
C SER A 20 -20.36 9.98 -2.25
N PRO A 21 -21.65 10.14 -1.92
CA PRO A 21 -22.52 9.00 -1.68
C PRO A 21 -22.64 8.13 -2.94
N PRO A 22 -23.06 6.85 -2.81
CA PRO A 22 -23.21 5.97 -3.98
C PRO A 22 -24.34 6.49 -4.88
N THR A 23 -24.07 6.61 -6.18
CA THR A 23 -25.02 7.12 -7.18
C THR A 23 -26.17 6.12 -7.41
N PRO A 24 -27.31 6.60 -7.94
CA PRO A 24 -28.39 5.70 -8.38
C PRO A 24 -27.91 4.62 -9.36
N ALA A 25 -27.05 4.98 -10.32
CA ALA A 25 -26.49 4.05 -11.28
C ALA A 25 -25.65 2.93 -10.61
N LEU A 26 -24.80 3.28 -9.63
CA LEU A 26 -24.03 2.28 -8.89
C LEU A 26 -24.95 1.35 -8.08
N ARG A 27 -26.02 1.88 -7.49
CA ARG A 27 -27.00 1.08 -6.73
C ARG A 27 -27.73 0.08 -7.63
N GLU A 28 -28.18 0.53 -8.81
CA GLU A 28 -28.82 -0.33 -9.81
C GLU A 28 -27.87 -1.42 -10.30
N LEU A 29 -26.62 -1.04 -10.60
CA LEU A 29 -25.58 -1.97 -11.05
C LEU A 29 -25.30 -3.08 -10.01
N ILE A 30 -25.11 -2.71 -8.74
CA ILE A 30 -24.89 -3.69 -7.66
C ILE A 30 -26.13 -4.57 -7.42
N THR A 31 -27.33 -3.98 -7.53
CA THR A 31 -28.59 -4.75 -7.39
C THR A 31 -28.69 -5.82 -8.47
N ALA A 32 -28.40 -5.45 -9.72
CA ALA A 32 -28.45 -6.36 -10.85
C ALA A 32 -27.36 -7.43 -10.78
N ALA A 33 -26.14 -7.07 -10.37
CA ALA A 33 -25.00 -7.98 -10.31
C ALA A 33 -25.16 -9.08 -9.26
N LEU A 34 -25.73 -8.75 -8.10
CA LEU A 34 -25.86 -9.69 -6.98
C LEU A 34 -27.27 -10.26 -6.81
N ASP A 35 -28.23 -9.84 -7.61
CA ASP A 35 -29.66 -10.15 -7.48
C ASP A 35 -30.20 -9.88 -6.06
N LYS A 36 -29.73 -8.77 -5.47
CA LYS A 36 -30.03 -8.40 -4.07
C LYS A 36 -30.23 -6.90 -3.94
N ALA A 37 -31.34 -6.49 -3.31
CA ALA A 37 -31.61 -5.09 -3.02
C ALA A 37 -30.73 -4.55 -1.88
N PRO A 38 -29.89 -3.54 -2.12
CA PRO A 38 -29.13 -2.85 -1.07
C PRO A 38 -30.07 -2.05 -0.15
N VAL A 39 -29.95 -2.23 1.16
CA VAL A 39 -30.73 -1.50 2.17
C VAL A 39 -29.92 -0.46 2.94
N ALA A 40 -28.60 -0.62 3.02
CA ALA A 40 -27.71 0.35 3.65
C ALA A 40 -26.36 0.41 2.92
N TRP A 41 -25.75 1.59 2.95
CA TRP A 41 -24.42 1.86 2.41
C TRP A 41 -23.67 2.69 3.43
N HIS A 42 -22.48 2.26 3.80
CA HIS A 42 -21.60 3.03 4.68
C HIS A 42 -20.22 3.15 4.06
N LYS A 43 -19.57 4.29 4.32
CA LYS A 43 -18.19 4.50 3.89
C LYS A 43 -17.26 3.87 4.94
N PRO A 44 -16.36 2.96 4.55
CA PRO A 44 -15.36 2.41 5.44
C PRO A 44 -14.36 3.50 5.86
N HIS A 45 -13.65 3.27 6.96
CA HIS A 45 -12.60 4.17 7.44
C HIS A 45 -11.30 4.08 6.62
N THR A 46 -11.14 3.04 5.78
CA THR A 46 -9.97 2.76 4.94
C THR A 46 -10.35 2.64 3.45
N GLY A 47 -9.38 2.44 2.55
CA GLY A 47 -9.62 2.28 1.10
C GLY A 47 -9.80 3.60 0.35
N LEU A 48 -8.82 4.51 0.43
CA LEU A 48 -8.93 5.89 -0.06
C LEU A 48 -8.52 6.09 -1.53
N SER A 49 -8.20 5.04 -2.28
CA SER A 49 -7.77 5.11 -3.68
C SER A 49 -8.94 5.15 -4.68
N ALA A 50 -10.16 4.80 -4.24
CA ALA A 50 -11.37 4.71 -5.05
C ALA A 50 -12.60 5.15 -4.26
N ALA A 51 -13.77 5.22 -4.90
CA ALA A 51 -15.03 5.31 -4.17
C ALA A 51 -15.34 3.94 -3.54
N CYS A 52 -15.27 3.86 -2.21
CA CYS A 52 -15.41 2.61 -1.47
C CYS A 52 -16.64 2.64 -0.55
N PHE A 53 -17.35 1.51 -0.49
CA PHE A 53 -18.54 1.35 0.33
C PHE A 53 -18.62 -0.07 0.88
N VAL A 54 -19.16 -0.20 2.08
CA VAL A 54 -19.72 -1.47 2.53
C VAL A 54 -21.24 -1.39 2.39
N VAL A 55 -21.79 -2.42 1.76
CA VAL A 55 -23.20 -2.52 1.39
C VAL A 55 -23.85 -3.60 2.24
N THR A 56 -25.01 -3.31 2.81
CA THR A 56 -25.87 -4.30 3.45
C THR A 56 -27.09 -4.56 2.58
N PHE A 57 -27.43 -5.83 2.37
CA PHE A 57 -28.57 -6.27 1.58
C PHE A 57 -29.76 -6.66 2.46
N HIS A 58 -30.95 -6.73 1.86
CA HIS A 58 -32.19 -7.07 2.59
C HIS A 58 -32.15 -8.45 3.27
N ASP A 59 -31.38 -9.40 2.74
CA ASP A 59 -31.19 -10.74 3.35
C ASP A 59 -30.21 -10.74 4.53
N GLY A 60 -29.65 -9.58 4.89
CA GLY A 60 -28.66 -9.42 5.96
C GLY A 60 -27.21 -9.70 5.53
N SER A 61 -26.97 -10.15 4.30
CA SER A 61 -25.61 -10.28 3.77
C SER A 61 -24.97 -8.91 3.51
N THR A 62 -23.65 -8.88 3.45
CA THR A 62 -22.87 -7.66 3.21
C THR A 62 -21.77 -7.87 2.17
N ALA A 63 -21.31 -6.77 1.56
CA ALA A 63 -20.23 -6.75 0.57
C ALA A 63 -19.42 -5.46 0.66
N PHE A 64 -18.14 -5.52 0.32
CA PHE A 64 -17.29 -4.35 0.09
C PHE A 64 -17.22 -4.03 -1.41
N VAL A 65 -17.46 -2.78 -1.77
CA VAL A 65 -17.54 -2.30 -3.16
C VAL A 65 -16.47 -1.23 -3.39
N LYS A 66 -15.63 -1.42 -4.41
CA LYS A 66 -14.72 -0.40 -4.95
C LYS A 66 -15.18 0.01 -6.33
N SER A 67 -15.37 1.30 -6.57
CA SER A 67 -15.76 1.85 -7.87
C SER A 67 -14.73 2.88 -8.34
N ALA A 68 -14.32 2.76 -9.61
CA ALA A 68 -13.44 3.74 -10.23
C ALA A 68 -14.10 5.12 -10.33
N VAL A 69 -13.31 6.17 -10.09
CA VAL A 69 -13.73 7.58 -10.22
C VAL A 69 -13.04 8.28 -11.39
N ASP A 70 -11.90 7.75 -11.83
CA ASP A 70 -11.04 8.22 -12.91
C ASP A 70 -10.21 7.06 -13.52
N ASP A 71 -9.44 7.33 -14.57
CA ASP A 71 -8.65 6.31 -15.29
C ASP A 71 -7.57 5.66 -14.40
N GLN A 72 -7.04 6.42 -13.44
CA GLN A 72 -6.03 5.94 -12.51
C GLN A 72 -6.63 4.90 -11.56
N SER A 73 -7.72 5.24 -10.87
CA SER A 73 -8.45 4.32 -10.00
C SER A 73 -9.02 3.12 -10.78
N ALA A 74 -9.42 3.31 -12.04
CA ALA A 74 -9.83 2.20 -12.92
C ALA A 74 -8.69 1.19 -13.14
N SER A 75 -7.48 1.68 -13.45
CA SER A 75 -6.31 0.83 -13.64
C SER A 75 -5.91 0.10 -12.34
N LEU A 76 -5.97 0.78 -11.20
CA LEU A 76 -5.70 0.21 -9.89
C LEU A 76 -6.69 -0.90 -9.51
N ILE A 77 -7.99 -0.67 -9.72
CA ILE A 77 -9.04 -1.66 -9.45
C ILE A 77 -8.89 -2.89 -10.34
N ARG A 78 -8.54 -2.73 -11.62
CA ARG A 78 -8.27 -3.87 -12.52
C ARG A 78 -7.08 -4.71 -12.05
N ASN A 79 -6.01 -4.06 -11.59
CA ASN A 79 -4.84 -4.75 -11.06
C ASN A 79 -5.20 -5.55 -9.79
N GLU A 80 -5.99 -4.96 -8.89
CA GLU A 80 -6.49 -5.65 -7.70
C GLU A 80 -7.41 -6.84 -8.04
N HIS A 81 -8.34 -6.65 -8.97
CA HIS A 81 -9.22 -7.72 -9.46
C HIS A 81 -8.43 -8.89 -10.06
N GLU A 82 -7.40 -8.62 -10.86
CA GLU A 82 -6.56 -9.68 -11.45
C GLU A 82 -5.95 -10.59 -10.38
N VAL A 83 -5.43 -10.01 -9.29
CA VAL A 83 -4.88 -10.78 -8.17
C VAL A 83 -5.96 -11.59 -7.49
N ILE A 84 -7.07 -10.95 -7.12
CA ILE A 84 -8.14 -11.58 -6.34
C ILE A 84 -8.79 -12.73 -7.12
N SER A 85 -9.09 -12.53 -8.41
CA SER A 85 -9.74 -13.51 -9.27
C SER A 85 -8.85 -14.70 -9.64
N THR A 86 -7.53 -14.50 -9.70
CA THR A 86 -6.59 -15.53 -10.18
C THR A 86 -5.96 -16.34 -9.06
N VAL A 87 -5.59 -15.71 -7.94
CA VAL A 87 -4.80 -16.36 -6.88
C VAL A 87 -5.60 -17.43 -6.14
N GLY A 88 -6.92 -17.23 -5.94
CA GLY A 88 -7.81 -18.24 -5.37
C GLY A 88 -7.37 -18.79 -4.01
N SER A 89 -6.83 -17.94 -3.13
CA SER A 89 -6.30 -18.31 -1.81
C SER A 89 -7.11 -17.69 -0.66
N ASP A 90 -7.05 -18.30 0.51
CA ASP A 90 -7.52 -17.73 1.79
C ASP A 90 -6.81 -16.43 2.22
N LEU A 91 -5.73 -16.05 1.52
CA LEU A 91 -4.92 -14.86 1.72
C LEU A 91 -5.49 -13.60 1.04
N VAL A 92 -6.46 -13.77 0.14
CA VAL A 92 -7.17 -12.67 -0.54
C VAL A 92 -8.66 -12.67 -0.14
N PRO A 93 -9.36 -11.54 -0.29
CA PRO A 93 -10.82 -11.51 -0.13
C PRO A 93 -11.51 -12.40 -1.16
N SER A 94 -12.67 -12.94 -0.82
CA SER A 94 -13.49 -13.62 -1.82
C SER A 94 -14.11 -12.62 -2.80
N GLU A 95 -14.01 -12.86 -4.10
CA GLU A 95 -14.76 -12.09 -5.09
C GLU A 95 -16.26 -12.45 -5.05
N LEU A 96 -17.11 -11.43 -5.08
CA LEU A 96 -18.56 -11.57 -5.16
C LEU A 96 -19.10 -11.17 -6.54
N ALA A 97 -18.53 -10.13 -7.14
CA ALA A 97 -18.82 -9.72 -8.51
C ALA A 97 -17.71 -8.84 -9.09
N TRP A 98 -17.52 -8.95 -10.40
CA TRP A 98 -16.70 -8.07 -11.21
C TRP A 98 -17.54 -7.43 -12.33
N LEU A 99 -17.47 -6.11 -12.45
CA LEU A 99 -18.26 -5.33 -13.39
C LEU A 99 -17.31 -4.35 -14.10
N ASP A 100 -16.99 -4.59 -15.36
CA ASP A 100 -16.13 -3.70 -16.14
C ASP A 100 -16.73 -3.50 -17.54
N ASP A 101 -17.21 -2.29 -17.79
CA ASP A 101 -17.72 -1.84 -19.09
C ASP A 101 -16.61 -1.24 -19.97
N GLY A 102 -15.36 -1.26 -19.49
CA GLY A 102 -14.20 -0.66 -20.15
C GLY A 102 -13.85 0.74 -19.63
N GLU A 103 -14.79 1.45 -19.01
CA GLU A 103 -14.54 2.81 -18.50
C GLU A 103 -14.46 2.85 -16.98
N ARG A 104 -15.45 2.29 -16.27
CA ARG A 104 -15.56 2.43 -14.81
C ARG A 104 -15.72 1.06 -14.14
N PRO A 105 -14.62 0.33 -13.91
CA PRO A 105 -14.69 -0.95 -13.25
C PRO A 105 -15.21 -0.81 -11.81
N VAL A 106 -16.00 -1.79 -11.40
CA VAL A 106 -16.51 -1.97 -10.04
C VAL A 106 -16.14 -3.38 -9.59
N LEU A 107 -15.38 -3.45 -8.50
CA LEU A 107 -15.00 -4.67 -7.83
C LEU A 107 -15.83 -4.85 -6.56
N VAL A 108 -16.48 -6.00 -6.42
CA VAL A 108 -17.29 -6.36 -5.27
C VAL A 108 -16.70 -7.60 -4.61
N ILE A 109 -16.30 -7.47 -3.35
CA ILE A 109 -15.59 -8.49 -2.59
C ILE A 109 -16.23 -8.71 -1.22
N GLU A 110 -15.80 -9.77 -0.55
CA GLU A 110 -16.12 -10.11 0.83
C GLU A 110 -16.05 -8.90 1.77
N ASP A 111 -17.11 -8.69 2.56
CA ASP A 111 -17.08 -7.71 3.64
C ASP A 111 -16.30 -8.26 4.84
N LEU A 112 -15.16 -7.66 5.10
CA LEU A 112 -14.24 -8.01 6.19
C LEU A 112 -14.39 -7.10 7.42
N SER A 113 -15.49 -6.34 7.52
CA SER A 113 -15.72 -5.42 8.65
C SER A 113 -15.82 -6.11 10.02
N SER A 114 -16.13 -7.40 10.05
CA SER A 114 -16.17 -8.21 11.28
C SER A 114 -14.82 -8.82 11.67
N ALA A 115 -13.82 -8.76 10.78
CA ALA A 115 -12.47 -9.19 11.08
C ALA A 115 -11.83 -8.26 12.10
N HIS A 116 -10.75 -8.72 12.71
CA HIS A 116 -9.93 -7.84 13.53
C HIS A 116 -8.84 -7.20 12.67
N TRP A 117 -8.85 -5.88 12.64
CA TRP A 117 -7.87 -5.05 11.94
C TRP A 117 -6.93 -4.41 12.96
N PRO A 118 -5.60 -4.52 12.82
CA PRO A 118 -4.69 -3.85 13.75
C PRO A 118 -4.90 -2.32 13.77
N ALA A 119 -5.23 -1.74 12.61
CA ALA A 119 -5.36 -0.29 12.41
C ALA A 119 -6.82 0.25 12.42
N ASP A 120 -7.82 -0.49 12.93
CA ASP A 120 -9.20 0.04 13.02
C ASP A 120 -9.45 0.98 14.22
N HIS A 121 -8.44 1.21 15.07
CA HIS A 121 -8.49 2.15 16.18
C HIS A 121 -7.13 2.78 16.47
N GLU A 122 -7.16 3.85 17.26
CA GLU A 122 -5.97 4.51 17.82
C GLU A 122 -5.90 4.26 19.33
N PRO A 123 -4.78 3.73 19.86
CA PRO A 123 -3.57 3.31 19.13
C PRO A 123 -3.78 2.02 18.32
N VAL A 124 -2.96 1.84 17.27
CA VAL A 124 -2.85 0.56 16.54
C VAL A 124 -2.60 -0.59 17.51
N ASN A 125 -3.28 -1.72 17.31
CA ASN A 125 -3.31 -2.82 18.26
C ASN A 125 -3.11 -4.19 17.59
N TRP A 126 -1.87 -4.65 17.63
CA TRP A 126 -1.49 -6.00 17.27
C TRP A 126 -1.67 -6.95 18.47
N LYS A 127 -2.46 -8.00 18.29
CA LYS A 127 -2.59 -9.09 19.27
C LYS A 127 -1.32 -9.95 19.30
N PRO A 128 -1.03 -10.62 20.44
CA PRO A 128 0.13 -11.51 20.55
C PRO A 128 0.20 -12.53 19.40
N GLY A 129 1.38 -12.66 18.78
CA GLY A 129 1.67 -13.59 17.69
C GLY A 129 1.22 -13.14 16.29
N GLN A 130 0.56 -11.98 16.14
CA GLN A 130 0.07 -11.56 14.83
C GLN A 130 1.17 -11.10 13.86
N PHE A 131 2.30 -10.60 14.35
CA PHE A 131 3.45 -10.34 13.49
C PHE A 131 3.98 -11.63 12.87
N ASP A 132 4.06 -12.72 13.66
CA ASP A 132 4.49 -14.03 13.15
C ASP A 132 3.52 -14.56 12.10
N LEU A 133 2.20 -14.41 12.35
CA LEU A 133 1.17 -14.78 11.37
C LEU A 133 1.24 -13.94 10.09
N MET A 134 1.53 -12.64 10.20
CA MET A 134 1.73 -11.77 9.04
C MET A 134 2.92 -12.22 8.21
N PHE A 135 4.10 -12.44 8.83
CA PHE A 135 5.28 -12.91 8.08
C PHE A 135 5.08 -14.30 7.49
N ALA A 136 4.38 -15.20 8.19
CA ALA A 136 3.98 -16.49 7.63
C ALA A 136 3.05 -16.32 6.41
N ALA A 137 2.11 -15.37 6.45
CA ALA A 137 1.25 -15.05 5.31
C ALA A 137 2.06 -14.50 4.12
N LEU A 138 3.03 -13.61 4.34
CA LEU A 138 3.91 -13.10 3.28
C LEU A 138 4.75 -14.20 2.62
N ASN A 139 5.25 -15.16 3.40
CA ASN A 139 5.94 -16.32 2.84
C ASN A 139 5.00 -17.16 1.95
N ARG A 140 3.74 -17.34 2.36
CA ARG A 140 2.74 -18.03 1.54
C ARG A 140 2.38 -17.24 0.28
N VAL A 141 2.28 -15.91 0.35
CA VAL A 141 2.08 -15.04 -0.83
C VAL A 141 3.21 -15.25 -1.85
N ALA A 142 4.45 -15.32 -1.39
CA ALA A 142 5.61 -15.53 -2.24
C ALA A 142 5.61 -16.89 -2.98
N GLU A 143 4.88 -17.88 -2.46
CA GLU A 143 4.73 -19.21 -3.07
C GLU A 143 3.59 -19.28 -4.10
N LEU A 144 2.71 -18.28 -4.13
CA LEU A 144 1.59 -18.23 -5.08
C LEU A 144 2.09 -17.82 -6.47
N PRO A 145 1.58 -18.44 -7.54
CA PRO A 145 1.90 -18.01 -8.89
C PRO A 145 1.34 -16.59 -9.13
N PRO A 146 2.17 -15.61 -9.53
CA PRO A 146 1.65 -14.29 -9.86
C PRO A 146 0.78 -14.38 -11.12
N PRO A 147 -0.35 -13.64 -11.18
CA PRO A 147 -1.12 -13.54 -12.40
C PRO A 147 -0.24 -13.09 -13.59
N PRO A 148 -0.35 -13.72 -14.78
CA PRO A 148 0.55 -13.44 -15.90
C PRO A 148 0.50 -11.99 -16.40
N SER A 149 -0.64 -11.32 -16.21
CA SER A 149 -0.86 -9.95 -16.67
C SER A 149 -0.33 -8.89 -15.70
N LEU A 150 0.10 -9.28 -14.48
CA LEU A 150 0.67 -8.33 -13.53
C LEU A 150 1.91 -7.65 -14.12
N PRO A 151 2.07 -6.34 -13.85
CA PRO A 151 3.29 -5.65 -14.21
C PRO A 151 4.49 -6.32 -13.54
N SER A 152 5.62 -6.35 -14.23
CA SER A 152 6.88 -6.68 -13.58
C SER A 152 7.30 -5.52 -12.68
N ALA A 153 8.02 -5.84 -11.60
CA ALA A 153 8.64 -4.86 -10.75
C ALA A 153 9.39 -3.82 -11.60
N PRO A 154 9.26 -2.52 -11.28
CA PRO A 154 9.99 -1.50 -12.01
C PRO A 154 11.50 -1.77 -11.91
N PRO A 155 12.30 -1.34 -12.91
CA PRO A 155 13.75 -1.38 -12.76
C PRO A 155 14.14 -0.62 -11.49
N PRO A 156 15.25 -0.99 -10.84
CA PRO A 156 15.67 -0.35 -9.59
C PRO A 156 15.64 1.17 -9.72
N SER A 157 14.90 1.85 -8.84
CA SER A 157 14.91 3.31 -8.72
C SER A 157 16.18 3.75 -8.01
N ALA A 158 17.36 3.34 -8.50
CA ALA A 158 18.65 3.52 -7.87
C ALA A 158 19.17 4.96 -7.99
N GLN A 159 18.29 5.90 -7.70
CA GLN A 159 18.47 7.33 -7.83
C GLN A 159 18.17 8.06 -6.53
N ASN A 160 17.58 7.43 -5.50
CA ASN A 160 17.23 8.22 -4.32
C ASN A 160 18.49 8.76 -3.64
N TRP A 161 19.49 7.91 -3.37
CA TRP A 161 20.75 8.38 -2.77
C TRP A 161 21.53 9.34 -3.67
N PRO A 162 21.71 9.06 -4.99
CA PRO A 162 22.26 10.05 -5.91
C PRO A 162 21.54 11.42 -5.87
N LEU A 163 20.20 11.45 -5.93
CA LEU A 163 19.41 12.68 -5.88
C LEU A 163 19.50 13.39 -4.52
N ILE A 164 19.69 12.64 -3.43
CA ILE A 164 19.96 13.20 -2.10
C ILE A 164 21.34 13.86 -2.07
N THR A 165 22.34 13.28 -2.74
CA THR A 165 23.70 13.84 -2.79
C THR A 165 23.81 15.11 -3.62
N GLU A 166 22.86 15.37 -4.52
CA GLU A 166 22.77 16.64 -5.26
C GLU A 166 22.42 17.83 -4.36
N ASP A 167 21.74 17.59 -3.23
CA ASP A 167 21.38 18.62 -2.24
C ASP A 167 21.55 18.08 -0.81
N VAL A 168 22.81 17.93 -0.42
CA VAL A 168 23.18 17.44 0.91
C VAL A 168 22.70 18.39 2.02
N GLU A 169 22.65 19.70 1.75
CA GLU A 169 22.19 20.66 2.75
C GLU A 169 20.72 20.47 3.08
N ALA A 170 19.85 20.26 2.07
CA ALA A 170 18.46 19.94 2.31
C ALA A 170 18.29 18.67 3.16
N PHE A 171 19.04 17.60 2.86
CA PHE A 171 19.04 16.40 3.70
C PHE A 171 19.46 16.69 5.15
N MET A 172 20.46 17.53 5.34
CA MET A 172 21.02 17.82 6.66
C MET A 172 20.09 18.69 7.51
N THR A 173 19.22 19.49 6.89
CA THR A 173 18.14 20.19 7.62
C THR A 173 17.15 19.24 8.30
N LEU A 174 17.03 17.99 7.80
CA LEU A 174 16.17 16.98 8.41
C LEU A 174 16.71 16.47 9.76
N GLY A 175 18.00 16.68 10.06
CA GLY A 175 18.60 16.29 11.34
C GLY A 175 18.62 14.78 11.60
N LEU A 176 18.59 13.95 10.55
CA LEU A 176 18.48 12.49 10.69
C LEU A 176 19.79 11.81 11.09
N CYS A 177 20.95 12.44 10.85
CA CYS A 177 22.26 11.94 11.27
C CYS A 177 23.30 13.07 11.26
N SER A 178 24.51 12.81 11.77
CA SER A 178 25.58 13.80 11.64
C SER A 178 26.12 13.86 10.20
N ARG A 179 26.64 15.03 9.82
CA ARG A 179 27.39 15.21 8.55
C ARG A 179 28.53 14.20 8.41
N LYS A 180 29.22 13.91 9.52
CA LYS A 180 30.35 12.99 9.55
C LYS A 180 29.91 11.58 9.19
N TRP A 181 28.81 11.09 9.78
CA TRP A 181 28.27 9.78 9.48
C TRP A 181 27.77 9.71 8.04
N PHE A 182 27.00 10.72 7.59
CA PHE A 182 26.49 10.77 6.22
C PHE A 182 27.61 10.66 5.18
N ASN A 183 28.65 11.48 5.31
CA ASN A 183 29.78 11.46 4.36
C ASN A 183 30.49 10.11 4.31
N ALA A 184 30.55 9.39 5.44
CA ALA A 184 31.18 8.08 5.53
C ALA A 184 30.26 6.95 5.03
N ALA A 185 28.94 7.09 5.13
CA ALA A 185 27.97 6.04 4.82
C ALA A 185 27.37 6.15 3.40
N VAL A 186 27.26 7.36 2.84
CA VAL A 186 26.44 7.64 1.64
C VAL A 186 26.82 6.80 0.42
N ASN A 187 28.10 6.54 0.20
CA ASN A 187 28.56 5.71 -0.93
C ASN A 187 28.12 4.25 -0.77
N GLY A 188 28.18 3.72 0.46
CA GLY A 188 27.72 2.36 0.77
C GLY A 188 26.21 2.24 0.68
N LEU A 189 25.46 3.26 1.13
CA LEU A 189 24.01 3.32 0.96
C LEU A 189 23.60 3.37 -0.51
N ALA A 190 24.26 4.20 -1.33
CA ALA A 190 24.00 4.29 -2.76
C ALA A 190 24.38 2.99 -3.51
N ALA A 191 25.43 2.30 -3.07
CA ALA A 191 25.79 0.99 -3.61
C ALA A 191 24.75 -0.08 -3.26
N ALA A 192 24.37 -0.17 -2.00
CA ALA A 192 23.37 -1.12 -1.52
C ALA A 192 21.99 -0.88 -2.15
N GLU A 193 21.60 0.38 -2.39
CA GLU A 193 20.38 0.71 -3.13
C GLU A 193 20.41 0.19 -4.58
N ARG A 194 21.55 0.28 -5.27
CA ARG A 194 21.69 -0.29 -6.64
C ARG A 194 21.53 -1.80 -6.66
N ASP A 195 21.96 -2.47 -5.59
CA ASP A 195 21.90 -3.92 -5.45
C ASP A 195 20.52 -4.42 -4.97
N ALA A 196 19.62 -3.51 -4.57
CA ALA A 196 18.25 -3.82 -4.15
C ALA A 196 17.33 -4.08 -5.36
N ASP A 197 17.59 -5.17 -6.09
CA ASP A 197 16.81 -5.56 -7.25
C ASP A 197 15.42 -6.09 -6.85
N GLN A 198 14.40 -5.30 -7.19
CA GLN A 198 12.99 -5.64 -6.97
C GLN A 198 12.45 -6.64 -7.99
N ARG A 199 13.20 -6.91 -9.08
CA ARG A 199 12.79 -7.89 -10.09
C ARG A 199 12.86 -9.31 -9.52
N GLY A 200 11.99 -10.16 -10.07
CA GLY A 200 11.79 -11.53 -9.66
C GLY A 200 10.49 -12.06 -10.27
N GLU A 201 10.14 -13.29 -9.92
CA GLU A 201 8.98 -13.99 -10.49
C GLU A 201 7.92 -14.32 -9.44
N ALA A 202 8.03 -13.80 -8.21
CA ALA A 202 7.04 -14.03 -7.16
C ALA A 202 5.93 -12.98 -7.22
N LEU A 203 4.77 -13.30 -6.64
CA LEU A 203 3.74 -12.32 -6.34
C LEU A 203 4.22 -11.40 -5.21
N VAL A 204 4.16 -10.08 -5.42
CA VAL A 204 4.52 -9.05 -4.45
C VAL A 204 3.33 -8.11 -4.27
N HIS A 205 2.90 -7.90 -3.03
CA HIS A 205 1.80 -7.00 -2.69
C HIS A 205 2.21 -5.54 -2.85
N ASN A 206 3.45 -5.19 -2.51
CA ASN A 206 4.06 -3.85 -2.61
C ASN A 206 3.36 -2.76 -1.76
N ASP A 207 2.50 -3.16 -0.83
CA ASP A 207 1.83 -2.21 0.07
C ASP A 207 1.42 -2.82 1.41
N VAL A 208 2.29 -3.65 1.98
CA VAL A 208 2.02 -4.34 3.24
C VAL A 208 2.04 -3.35 4.41
N ARG A 209 0.86 -3.11 4.99
CA ARG A 209 0.64 -2.20 6.12
C ARG A 209 -0.46 -2.73 7.03
N SER A 210 -0.54 -2.20 8.25
CA SER A 210 -1.52 -2.57 9.28
C SER A 210 -2.97 -2.28 8.90
N ASP A 211 -3.21 -1.36 7.95
CA ASP A 211 -4.51 -1.03 7.37
C ASP A 211 -4.86 -1.84 6.10
N ASN A 212 -3.90 -2.61 5.57
CA ASN A 212 -4.04 -3.44 4.37
C ASN A 212 -4.07 -4.94 4.68
N LEU A 213 -4.27 -5.32 5.95
CA LEU A 213 -4.50 -6.71 6.32
C LEU A 213 -5.40 -6.84 7.55
N CYS A 214 -6.07 -7.98 7.65
CA CYS A 214 -6.91 -8.30 8.79
C CYS A 214 -6.86 -9.78 9.16
N PHE A 215 -7.37 -10.08 10.36
CA PHE A 215 -7.42 -11.41 10.93
C PHE A 215 -8.87 -11.84 11.10
N LEU A 216 -9.30 -12.85 10.33
CA LEU A 216 -10.65 -13.41 10.38
C LEU A 216 -10.59 -14.90 10.76
N GLY A 217 -10.81 -15.18 12.04
CA GLY A 217 -10.63 -16.53 12.58
C GLY A 217 -9.17 -16.98 12.44
N GLN A 218 -8.91 -17.98 11.60
CA GLN A 218 -7.56 -18.45 11.28
C GLN A 218 -6.97 -17.84 9.99
N ARG A 219 -7.75 -17.04 9.25
CA ARG A 219 -7.29 -16.39 8.02
C ARG A 219 -6.52 -15.11 8.35
N VAL A 220 -5.40 -14.93 7.66
CA VAL A 220 -4.76 -13.63 7.47
C VAL A 220 -5.12 -13.19 6.07
N VAL A 221 -5.89 -12.13 5.93
CA VAL A 221 -6.37 -11.65 4.63
C VAL A 221 -5.65 -10.34 4.32
N LEU A 222 -4.92 -10.30 3.22
CA LEU A 222 -4.32 -9.09 2.68
C LEU A 222 -5.31 -8.45 1.68
N VAL A 223 -5.47 -7.13 1.76
CA VAL A 223 -6.39 -6.35 0.94
C VAL A 223 -5.65 -5.23 0.23
N ASP A 224 -6.29 -4.61 -0.77
CA ASP A 224 -5.71 -3.52 -1.54
C ASP A 224 -4.47 -3.94 -2.36
N TRP A 225 -4.67 -4.97 -3.18
CA TRP A 225 -3.67 -5.48 -4.14
C TRP A 225 -3.46 -4.56 -5.34
N ALA A 226 -3.95 -3.32 -5.29
CA ALA A 226 -3.91 -2.37 -6.38
C ALA A 226 -2.47 -2.05 -6.86
N GLN A 227 -1.48 -2.16 -5.98
CA GLN A 227 -0.07 -1.90 -6.26
C GLN A 227 0.75 -3.17 -6.54
N ALA A 228 0.10 -4.34 -6.61
CA ALA A 228 0.77 -5.62 -6.75
C ALA A 228 1.53 -5.73 -8.07
N PHE A 229 2.66 -6.43 -8.03
CA PHE A 229 3.49 -6.69 -9.20
C PHE A 229 4.18 -8.06 -9.08
N ARG A 230 4.76 -8.52 -10.20
CA ARG A 230 5.66 -9.68 -10.22
C ARG A 230 7.09 -9.25 -9.90
N GLY A 231 7.68 -9.76 -8.82
CA GLY A 231 8.97 -9.28 -8.34
C GLY A 231 9.65 -10.14 -7.28
N ASN A 232 10.51 -9.50 -6.49
CA ASN A 232 11.27 -10.12 -5.40
C ASN A 232 10.42 -10.17 -4.12
N PRO A 233 10.13 -11.36 -3.57
CA PRO A 233 9.24 -11.50 -2.42
C PRO A 233 9.80 -10.91 -1.12
N GLU A 234 11.12 -10.78 -1.00
CA GLU A 234 11.77 -10.18 0.18
C GLU A 234 11.39 -8.71 0.35
N TYR A 235 10.94 -8.05 -0.72
CA TYR A 235 10.52 -6.66 -0.71
C TYR A 235 9.27 -6.40 0.15
N ASP A 236 8.28 -7.31 0.15
CA ASP A 236 7.11 -7.20 1.05
C ASP A 236 7.52 -7.32 2.52
N VAL A 237 8.43 -8.25 2.82
CA VAL A 237 8.98 -8.42 4.18
C VAL A 237 9.73 -7.17 4.61
N ALA A 238 10.58 -6.62 3.76
CA ALA A 238 11.36 -5.43 4.07
C ALA A 238 10.51 -4.17 4.25
N THR A 239 9.51 -3.96 3.37
CA THR A 239 8.57 -2.83 3.47
C THR A 239 7.76 -2.91 4.76
N ALA A 240 7.19 -4.08 5.09
CA ALA A 240 6.51 -4.28 6.36
C ALA A 240 7.44 -4.00 7.55
N ALA A 241 8.59 -4.67 7.60
CA ALA A 241 9.55 -4.54 8.71
C ALA A 241 10.00 -3.08 8.96
N SER A 242 10.04 -2.24 7.91
CA SER A 242 10.42 -0.83 8.03
C SER A 242 9.42 0.03 8.82
N THR A 243 8.14 -0.36 8.85
CA THR A 243 7.06 0.41 9.49
C THR A 243 6.66 -0.14 10.86
N LEU A 244 6.79 -1.46 11.07
CA LEU A 244 6.37 -2.15 12.29
C LEU A 244 6.85 -1.55 13.62
N PRO A 245 8.10 -1.04 13.76
CA PRO A 245 8.54 -0.45 15.02
C PRO A 245 7.67 0.73 15.49
N LEU A 246 7.01 1.43 14.55
CA LEU A 246 6.09 2.54 14.89
C LEU A 246 4.82 2.06 15.59
N GLU A 247 4.49 0.78 15.45
CA GLU A 247 3.27 0.13 15.96
C GLU A 247 3.59 -0.90 17.05
N GLY A 248 4.79 -0.82 17.64
CA GLY A 248 5.24 -1.75 18.69
C GLY A 248 5.69 -3.12 18.17
N GLY A 249 5.91 -3.25 16.86
CA GLY A 249 6.45 -4.46 16.25
C GLY A 249 7.97 -4.62 16.36
N PRO A 250 8.50 -5.71 15.78
CA PRO A 250 9.91 -6.07 15.90
C PRO A 250 10.84 -5.08 15.20
N ASP A 251 12.10 -5.05 15.63
CA ASP A 251 13.16 -4.35 14.93
C ASP A 251 13.42 -5.03 13.55
N PRO A 252 13.49 -4.27 12.44
CA PRO A 252 13.70 -4.86 11.11
C PRO A 252 15.00 -5.67 10.97
N HIS A 253 16.05 -5.36 11.73
CA HIS A 253 17.27 -6.17 11.73
C HIS A 253 17.04 -7.57 12.31
N ASP A 254 16.12 -7.72 13.26
CA ASP A 254 15.82 -9.02 13.84
C ASP A 254 14.93 -9.87 12.91
N VAL A 255 14.14 -9.21 12.06
CA VAL A 255 13.30 -9.85 11.03
C VAL A 255 14.13 -10.26 9.81
N LEU A 256 14.98 -9.36 9.31
CA LEU A 256 15.75 -9.54 8.09
C LEU A 256 17.18 -9.01 8.27
N PRO A 257 18.07 -9.78 8.94
CA PRO A 257 19.44 -9.35 9.27
C PRO A 257 20.27 -8.99 8.04
N ASP A 258 20.10 -9.74 6.95
CA ASP A 258 20.84 -9.52 5.69
C ASP A 258 20.14 -8.54 4.74
N GLY A 259 19.08 -7.85 5.20
CA GLY A 259 18.25 -6.96 4.39
C GLY A 259 18.81 -5.55 4.20
N GLY A 260 20.12 -5.36 4.38
CA GLY A 260 20.78 -4.04 4.30
C GLY A 260 20.53 -3.30 2.99
N ARG A 261 20.43 -4.01 1.86
CA ARG A 261 20.09 -3.43 0.54
C ARG A 261 18.68 -2.82 0.53
N TRP A 262 17.70 -3.49 1.13
CA TRP A 262 16.35 -2.96 1.26
C TRP A 262 16.30 -1.79 2.23
N ALA A 263 17.01 -1.89 3.35
CA ALA A 263 17.15 -0.81 4.32
C ALA A 263 17.68 0.47 3.64
N ALA A 264 18.71 0.35 2.79
CA ALA A 264 19.25 1.47 2.03
C ALA A 264 18.24 2.03 1.01
N LEU A 265 17.59 1.17 0.21
CA LEU A 265 16.56 1.58 -0.75
C LEU A 265 15.40 2.32 -0.08
N LEU A 266 14.85 1.76 1.00
CA LEU A 266 13.71 2.31 1.71
C LEU A 266 14.08 3.62 2.42
N ALA A 267 15.24 3.68 3.08
CA ALA A 267 15.76 4.93 3.66
C ALA A 267 15.85 6.03 2.60
N GLY A 268 16.47 5.75 1.46
CA GLY A 268 16.59 6.68 0.34
C GLY A 268 15.22 7.15 -0.14
N ARG A 269 14.29 6.22 -0.37
CA ARG A 269 12.92 6.53 -0.80
C ARG A 269 12.18 7.45 0.17
N TYR A 270 12.17 7.14 1.46
CA TYR A 270 11.44 7.94 2.45
C TYR A 270 12.06 9.32 2.66
N VAL A 271 13.39 9.42 2.62
CA VAL A 271 14.09 10.72 2.61
C VAL A 271 13.75 11.51 1.35
N HIS A 272 13.82 10.89 0.17
CA HIS A 272 13.52 11.56 -1.09
C HIS A 272 12.09 12.13 -1.10
N ARG A 273 11.10 11.32 -0.69
CA ARG A 273 9.70 11.76 -0.56
C ARG A 273 9.57 12.91 0.44
N THR A 274 10.23 12.80 1.59
CA THR A 274 10.29 13.88 2.59
C THR A 274 10.82 15.18 1.96
N LEU A 275 11.87 15.14 1.14
CA LEU A 275 12.46 16.35 0.56
C LEU A 275 11.67 16.90 -0.63
N ARG A 276 11.02 16.05 -1.43
CA ARG A 276 10.50 16.44 -2.76
C ARG A 276 8.99 16.57 -2.83
N GLU A 277 8.25 16.19 -1.79
CA GLU A 277 6.81 16.38 -1.71
C GLU A 277 6.50 17.50 -0.68
N PRO A 278 6.52 18.80 -1.08
CA PRO A 278 6.31 19.92 -0.15
C PRO A 278 4.89 19.97 0.41
N GLU A 279 3.91 19.44 -0.34
CA GLU A 279 2.48 19.44 0.04
C GLU A 279 2.13 18.38 1.09
N LEU A 280 3.08 17.53 1.52
CA LEU A 280 2.80 16.54 2.55
C LEU A 280 2.49 17.21 3.90
N PRO A 281 1.41 16.81 4.58
CA PRO A 281 1.14 17.26 5.94
C PRO A 281 2.31 16.99 6.89
N ASP A 282 2.57 17.91 7.82
CA ASP A 282 3.70 17.78 8.75
C ASP A 282 3.70 16.47 9.53
N TRP A 283 2.52 15.98 9.94
CA TRP A 283 2.41 14.71 10.64
C TRP A 283 2.89 13.53 9.78
N PHE A 284 2.60 13.55 8.48
CA PHE A 284 3.00 12.49 7.58
C PHE A 284 4.48 12.59 7.23
N ARG A 285 4.99 13.82 7.04
CA ARG A 285 6.42 14.10 6.92
C ARG A 285 7.22 13.51 8.09
N ARG A 286 6.72 13.65 9.32
CA ARG A 286 7.31 13.04 10.51
C ARG A 286 7.29 11.52 10.47
N VAL A 287 6.20 10.90 10.01
CA VAL A 287 6.13 9.44 9.83
C VAL A 287 7.21 8.98 8.84
N LEU A 288 7.35 9.64 7.68
CA LEU A 288 8.39 9.29 6.70
C LEU A 288 9.81 9.42 7.28
N GLN A 289 10.08 10.48 8.04
CA GLN A 289 11.38 10.66 8.73
C GLN A 289 11.65 9.57 9.77
N ARG A 290 10.63 9.16 10.53
CA ARG A 290 10.74 8.06 11.49
C ARG A 290 11.08 6.75 10.82
N ILE A 291 10.40 6.42 9.72
CA ILE A 291 10.68 5.21 8.93
C ILE A 291 12.09 5.30 8.33
N ALA A 292 12.51 6.46 7.82
CA ALA A 292 13.86 6.66 7.31
C ALA A 292 14.93 6.39 8.39
N VAL A 293 14.74 6.86 9.63
CA VAL A 293 15.66 6.59 10.75
C VAL A 293 15.70 5.10 11.11
N ILE A 294 14.55 4.42 11.12
CA ILE A 294 14.49 2.95 11.30
C ILE A 294 15.37 2.27 10.25
N CYS A 295 15.18 2.64 8.98
CA CYS A 295 15.90 2.06 7.86
C CYS A 295 17.40 2.39 7.88
N LEU A 296 17.81 3.61 8.26
CA LEU A 296 19.22 3.99 8.35
C LEU A 296 19.95 3.26 9.48
N SER A 297 19.31 3.12 10.63
CA SER A 297 19.83 2.34 11.75
C SER A 297 19.96 0.85 11.36
N TRP A 298 18.95 0.29 10.69
CA TRP A 298 18.98 -1.08 10.16
C TRP A 298 20.10 -1.28 9.12
N ALA A 299 20.24 -0.38 8.15
CA ALA A 299 21.31 -0.41 7.15
C ALA A 299 22.69 -0.41 7.82
N SER A 300 22.89 0.42 8.85
CA SER A 300 24.18 0.51 9.56
C SER A 300 24.61 -0.78 10.27
N ARG A 301 23.65 -1.65 10.60
CA ARG A 301 23.90 -2.94 11.25
C ARG A 301 24.07 -4.08 10.25
N SER A 302 23.50 -3.92 9.05
CA SER A 302 23.40 -4.98 8.03
C SER A 302 24.41 -4.82 6.89
N LEU A 303 25.09 -3.67 6.82
CA LEU A 303 26.06 -3.31 5.79
C LEU A 303 27.40 -2.91 6.46
N ASP A 304 28.48 -2.89 5.67
CA ASP A 304 29.77 -2.34 6.10
C ASP A 304 29.73 -0.79 6.13
N LEU A 305 28.97 -0.25 7.08
CA LEU A 305 28.79 1.18 7.31
C LEU A 305 29.27 1.53 8.72
N PRO A 306 29.62 2.81 8.98
CA PRO A 306 29.86 3.26 10.34
C PRO A 306 28.63 3.03 11.23
N ARG A 307 28.87 2.73 12.51
CA ARG A 307 27.80 2.63 13.52
C ARG A 307 26.90 3.87 13.47
N TRP A 308 25.57 3.64 13.45
CA TRP A 308 24.58 4.71 13.48
C TRP A 308 24.81 5.72 14.60
N ASP A 309 24.79 7.01 14.25
CA ASP A 309 25.00 8.12 15.19
C ASP A 309 23.82 9.10 15.28
N GLY A 310 22.75 8.85 14.51
CA GLY A 310 21.56 9.68 14.51
C GLY A 310 20.59 9.35 15.67
N PRO A 311 19.46 10.06 15.74
CA PRO A 311 18.42 9.79 16.72
C PRO A 311 17.80 8.40 16.54
N THR A 312 17.06 7.95 17.54
CA THR A 312 16.07 6.89 17.41
C THR A 312 14.77 7.45 16.84
N TRP A 313 13.95 6.63 16.18
CA TRP A 313 12.73 7.10 15.53
C TRP A 313 11.78 7.83 16.48
N ASN A 314 11.70 7.42 17.75
CA ASN A 314 10.84 8.04 18.76
C ASN A 314 11.34 9.44 19.21
N GLN A 315 12.54 9.84 18.83
CA GLN A 315 13.09 11.18 19.07
C GLN A 315 12.75 12.16 17.93
N ILE A 316 12.25 11.68 16.79
CA ILE A 316 11.78 12.51 15.68
C ILE A 316 10.43 13.15 16.07
N ARG A 317 10.42 14.48 16.16
CA ARG A 317 9.33 15.31 16.67
C ARG A 317 8.52 15.99 15.60
#